data_AF-A0A099IAY6-F1
#
_entry.id   AF-A0A099IAY6-F1
#
_cell.length_a   1.000
_cell.length_b   1.000
_cell.length_c   1.000
_cell.angle_alpha   90.00
_cell.angle_beta   90.00
_cell.angle_gamma   90.00
#
_symmetry.space_group_name_H-M   'P 1'
#
loop_
_entity.id
_entity.type
_entity.pdbx_description
1 polymer ?
#
loop_
_entity_poly.entity_id
_entity_poly.type
_entity_poly.pdbx_seq_one_letter_code
_entity_poly.pdbx_strand_id
1 'polypeptide(L)' 'MLIRIIKELRDLPEYKRPMRGKVYETLDQISGRYNAQENCRKIIIVNGHKVSVHREEYEPTQKIRRRKSNGEG' A
#
# COMPACT_ATOMS: atom_id res chain seq x y z
N MET A 1 2.31 -0.02 8.17
CA MET A 1 1.30 0.94 7.66
C MET A 1 0.14 0.12 7.10
N LEU A 2 -1.10 0.57 7.29
CA LEU A 2 -2.26 -0.15 6.77
C LEU A 2 -2.73 0.49 5.46
N ILE A 3 -3.02 -0.34 4.47
CA ILE A 3 -3.54 0.08 3.16
C ILE A 3 -4.78 -0.73 2.78
N ARG A 4 -5.74 -0.10 2.14
CA ARG A 4 -6.94 -0.73 1.60
C ARG A 4 -6.81 -0.86 0.11
N ILE A 5 -6.98 -2.06 -0.43
CA ILE A 5 -6.97 -2.27 -1.87
C ILE A 5 -8.24 -1.72 -2.49
N ILE A 6 -8.12 -0.90 -3.53
CA ILE A 6 -9.26 -0.23 -4.18
C ILE A 6 -9.51 -0.73 -5.60
N LYS A 7 -8.54 -1.42 -6.21
CA LYS A 7 -8.63 -2.02 -7.54
C LYS A 7 -8.53 -3.54 -7.48
N GLU A 8 -9.12 -4.21 -8.45
CA GLU A 8 -8.88 -5.64 -8.66
C GLU A 8 -7.55 -5.82 -9.42
N LEU A 9 -6.54 -6.38 -8.75
CA LEU A 9 -5.24 -6.69 -9.36
C LEU A 9 -5.35 -7.95 -10.24
N ARG A 10 -6.02 -7.85 -11.39
CA ARG A 10 -6.26 -8.96 -12.31
C ARG A 10 -4.99 -9.49 -12.99
N ASP A 11 -3.93 -8.68 -13.00
CA ASP A 11 -2.58 -9.07 -13.43
C ASP A 11 -1.99 -10.17 -12.52
N LEU A 12 -2.42 -10.23 -11.26
CA LEU A 12 -1.96 -11.26 -10.33
C LEU A 12 -2.77 -12.55 -10.46
N PRO A 13 -2.13 -13.71 -10.27
CA PRO A 13 -2.83 -14.99 -10.19
C PRO A 13 -3.74 -15.02 -8.97
N GLU A 14 -4.85 -15.76 -9.05
CA GLU A 14 -5.94 -15.75 -8.06
C GLU A 14 -5.45 -16.00 -6.63
N TYR A 15 -4.52 -16.94 -6.45
CA TYR A 15 -3.98 -17.28 -5.13
C TYR A 15 -3.11 -16.17 -4.49
N LYS A 16 -2.62 -15.20 -5.28
CA LYS A 16 -1.89 -14.01 -4.80
C LYS A 16 -2.72 -12.73 -4.91
N ARG A 17 -3.95 -12.78 -5.42
CA ARG A 17 -4.75 -11.59 -5.70
C ARG A 17 -5.36 -11.06 -4.39
N PRO A 18 -5.03 -9.84 -3.95
CA PRO A 18 -5.69 -9.28 -2.80
C PRO A 18 -7.15 -8.91 -3.14
N MET A 19 -8.01 -8.98 -2.14
CA MET A 19 -9.43 -8.65 -2.31
C MET A 19 -9.63 -7.14 -2.30
N ARG A 20 -10.41 -6.64 -3.27
CA ARG A 20 -10.85 -5.24 -3.29
C ARG A 20 -11.64 -4.91 -2.01
N GLY A 21 -11.37 -3.76 -1.42
CA GLY A 21 -11.96 -3.29 -0.16
C GLY A 21 -11.31 -3.85 1.10
N LYS A 22 -10.45 -4.87 1.00
CA LYS A 22 -9.75 -5.46 2.14
C LYS A 22 -8.53 -4.64 2.53
N VAL A 23 -8.27 -4.59 3.83
CA VAL A 23 -7.13 -3.89 4.42
C VAL A 23 -5.99 -4.89 4.62
N TYR A 24 -4.79 -4.48 4.23
CA TYR A 24 -3.56 -5.23 4.37
C TYR A 24 -2.52 -4.39 5.09
N GLU A 25 -1.67 -5.06 5.86
CA GLU A 25 -0.47 -4.46 6.41
C GLU A 25 0.65 -4.46 5.37
N THR A 26 1.28 -3.31 5.19
CA THR A 26 2.47 -3.18 4.37
C THR A 26 3.69 -3.67 5.15
N LEU A 27 4.42 -4.62 4.59
CA LEU A 27 5.70 -5.08 5.13
C LEU A 27 6.83 -4.13 4.78
N ASP A 28 6.86 -3.68 3.53
CA ASP A 28 7.99 -2.92 3.00
C ASP A 28 7.54 -1.97 1.89
N GLN A 29 8.44 -1.11 1.44
CA GLN A 29 8.22 -0.20 0.33
C GLN A 29 9.39 -0.30 -0.64
N ILE A 30 9.07 -0.66 -1.88
CA ILE A 30 10.02 -0.56 -2.98
C ILE A 30 9.84 0.83 -3.59
N SER A 31 10.88 1.66 -3.47
CA SER A 31 11.00 2.92 -4.19
C SER A 31 12.09 2.79 -5.23
N GLY A 32 11.71 2.89 -6.51
CA GLY A 32 12.65 2.89 -7.62
C GLY A 32 12.49 4.17 -8.44
N ARG A 33 13.60 4.71 -8.93
CA ARG A 33 13.58 5.69 -10.03
C ARG A 33 13.66 4.92 -11.33
N TYR A 34 12.56 4.82 -12.05
CA TYR A 34 12.56 4.39 -13.44
C TYR A 34 12.17 5.62 -14.27
N ASN A 35 13.16 6.25 -14.90
CA ASN A 35 13.06 7.60 -15.51
C ASN A 35 12.73 8.72 -14.48
N ALA A 36 12.09 9.80 -14.95
CA ALA A 36 11.65 10.95 -14.16
C ALA A 36 10.38 10.69 -13.32
N GLN A 37 9.81 9.48 -13.35
CA GLN A 37 8.64 9.10 -12.57
C GLN A 37 9.06 8.24 -11.39
N GLU A 38 8.68 8.66 -10.19
CA GLU A 38 8.89 7.89 -8.97
C GLU A 38 7.93 6.70 -8.95
N ASN A 39 8.47 5.47 -8.98
CA ASN A 39 7.68 4.25 -8.87
C ASN A 39 7.71 3.78 -7.42
N CYS A 40 6.69 4.19 -6.66
CA CYS A 40 6.52 3.81 -5.27
C CYS A 40 5.51 2.66 -5.16
N ARG A 41 5.98 1.49 -4.75
CA ARG A 41 5.17 0.28 -4.55
C ARG A 41 5.26 -0.19 -3.11
N LYS A 42 4.13 -0.61 -2.55
CA LYS A 42 4.06 -1.22 -1.22
C LYS A 42 4.05 -2.73 -1.34
N ILE A 43 4.73 -3.41 -0.44
CA ILE A 43 4.72 -4.87 -0.35
C ILE A 43 3.72 -5.29 0.73
N ILE A 44 2.79 -6.18 0.38
CA ILE A 44 1.82 -6.81 1.29
C ILE A 44 1.94 -8.33 1.23
N ILE A 45 1.37 -9.02 2.22
CA ILE A 45 1.21 -10.47 2.21
C ILE A 45 -0.23 -10.85 1.87
N VAL A 46 -0.39 -11.68 0.85
CA VAL A 46 -1.67 -12.28 0.44
C VAL A 46 -1.49 -13.79 0.42
N ASN A 47 -2.23 -14.51 1.26
CA ASN A 47 -2.16 -15.98 1.36
C ASN A 47 -0.70 -16.50 1.50
N GLY A 48 0.12 -15.85 2.32
CA GLY A 48 1.55 -16.21 2.50
C GLY A 48 2.50 -15.73 1.40
N HIS A 49 2.01 -15.07 0.35
CA HIS A 49 2.82 -14.59 -0.77
C HIS A 49 3.04 -13.08 -0.72
N LYS A 50 4.27 -12.65 -1.03
CA LYS A 50 4.59 -11.23 -1.20
C LYS A 50 4.00 -10.70 -2.49
N VAL A 51 3.29 -9.58 -2.39
CA VAL A 51 2.62 -8.90 -3.50
C VAL A 51 2.98 -7.43 -3.46
N SER A 52 3.43 -6.89 -4.60
CA SER A 52 3.64 -5.45 -4.76
C SER A 52 2.37 -4.78 -5.26
N VAL A 53 1.95 -3.72 -4.60
CA VAL A 53 0.80 -2.89 -5.00
C VAL A 53 1.23 -1.45 -5.25
N HIS A 54 0.80 -0.88 -6.36
CA HIS A 54 1.09 0.50 -6.74
C HIS A 54 0.19 1.47 -5.98
N ARG A 55 0.64 2.74 -5.86
CA ARG A 55 -0.12 3.79 -5.15
C ARG A 55 -1.55 3.97 -5.65
N GLU A 56 -1.79 3.73 -6.94
CA GLU A 56 -3.13 3.84 -7.55
C GLU A 56 -4.05 2.65 -7.27
N GLU A 57 -3.53 1.59 -6.66
CA GLU A 57 -4.25 0.34 -6.39
C GLU A 57 -4.70 0.25 -4.93
N TYR A 58 -4.24 1.17 -4.08
CA TYR A 58 -4.58 1.20 -2.67
C TYR A 58 -4.80 2.61 -2.12
N GLU A 59 -5.55 2.70 -1.03
CA GLU A 59 -5.65 3.90 -0.20
C GLU A 59 -5.07 3.66 1.19
N PRO A 60 -4.26 4.58 1.75
CA PRO A 60 -3.80 4.47 3.13
C PRO A 60 -4.99 4.56 4.10
N THR A 61 -5.15 3.59 5.00
CA THR A 61 -6.26 3.57 5.96
C THR A 61 -5.96 4.36 7.23
N GLN A 62 -4.69 4.56 7.55
CA GLN A 62 -4.29 5.50 8.58
C GLN A 62 -4.26 6.91 7.99
N LYS A 63 -5.39 7.63 8.08
CA LYS A 63 -5.32 9.08 8.26
C LYS A 63 -4.45 9.31 9.48
N ILE A 64 -3.26 9.84 9.26
CA ILE A 64 -2.43 10.39 10.33
C ILE A 64 -3.37 11.28 11.14
N ARG A 65 -3.73 10.87 12.36
CA ARG A 65 -4.07 11.83 13.40
C ARG A 65 -2.83 12.71 13.44
N ARG A 66 -2.89 13.90 12.84
CA ARG A 66 -2.00 15.00 13.21
C ARG A 66 -2.25 15.18 14.71
N ARG A 67 -1.51 14.44 15.54
CA ARG A 67 -1.19 14.91 16.88
C ARG A 67 -0.45 16.22 16.60
N LYS A 68 -1.17 17.34 16.69
CA LYS A 68 -0.56 18.57 17.16
C LYS A 68 -0.01 18.20 18.54
N SER A 69 1.25 17.80 18.58
CA SER A 69 2.01 17.86 19.83
C SER A 69 2.15 19.34 20.18
N ASN A 70 1.95 19.65 21.45
CA ASN A 70 2.08 20.95 22.11
C ASN A 70 3.34 21.74 21.70
N GLY A 71 3.27 23.06 21.86
CA GLY A 71 4.46 23.90 22.02
C GLY A 71 4.23 25.39 21.77
N GLU A 72 3.94 26.12 22.85
CA GLU A 72 4.43 27.48 23.18
C GLU A 72 4.01 28.71 22.35
N GLY A 73 3.54 29.73 23.07
CA GLY A 73 3.24 31.09 22.59
C GLY A 73 2.15 31.76 23.40
#